data_AF-A0A7Y7H6Y7-F1
#
_entry.id   AF-A0A7Y7H6Y7-F1
#
_cell.length_a   1.000
_cell.length_b   1.000
_cell.length_c   1.000
_cell.angle_alpha   90.00
_cell.angle_beta   90.00
_cell.angle_gamma   90.00
#
_symmetry.space_group_name_H-M   'P 1'
#
loop_
_entity.id
_entity.type
_entity.pdbx_description
1 polymer ?
#
loop_
_entity_poly.entity_id
_entity_poly.type
_entity_poly.pdbx_seq_one_letter_code
_entity_poly.pdbx_strand_id
1 'polypeptide(L)'
;MKKKVLLFLFCLITTGWASAQSPVNSDSVAYQLQRKKINNMLAARKQKFGQYEQSLGQHTGIFGFQTKGDVRRSAGILMDIAKTDDAIFKELKILLEYRDFQQRQIQSHSKEAETTAAGYIQVINRLRQQNARLKQQLNNSEEHFKTRQNIFVLVILFMIASILFLLVKKNRVKA
;
A
#
# COMPACT_ATOMS: atom_id res chain seq x y z
N MET A 1 15.87 12.24 -39.68
CA MET A 1 14.43 12.57 -39.49
C MET A 1 13.65 11.46 -38.80
N LYS A 2 13.84 10.17 -39.16
CA LYS A 2 13.13 9.02 -38.57
C LYS A 2 13.23 8.89 -37.03
N LYS A 3 14.40 9.19 -36.42
CA LYS A 3 14.58 9.15 -34.95
C LYS A 3 13.77 10.22 -34.19
N LYS A 4 13.60 11.42 -34.77
CA LYS A 4 12.82 12.50 -34.16
C LYS A 4 11.32 12.19 -34.22
N VAL A 5 10.86 11.57 -35.30
CA VAL A 5 9.48 11.07 -35.45
C VAL A 5 9.18 9.95 -34.45
N LEU A 6 10.11 9.02 -34.24
CA LEU A 6 9.96 7.95 -33.25
C LEU A 6 9.86 8.49 -31.81
N LEU A 7 10.68 9.47 -31.46
CA LEU A 7 10.65 10.15 -30.16
C LEU A 7 9.33 10.92 -29.94
N PHE A 8 8.82 11.55 -31.00
CA PHE A 8 7.55 12.28 -30.95
C PHE A 8 6.36 11.32 -30.79
N LEU A 9 6.39 10.17 -31.47
CA LEU A 9 5.37 9.13 -31.34
C LEU A 9 5.37 8.50 -29.94
N PHE A 10 6.56 8.27 -29.36
CA PHE A 10 6.71 7.78 -27.99
C PHE A 10 6.15 8.77 -26.96
N CYS A 11 6.39 10.08 -27.17
CA CYS A 11 5.88 11.13 -26.29
C CYS A 11 4.35 11.21 -26.33
N LEU A 12 3.74 11.11 -27.51
CA LEU A 12 2.27 11.08 -27.67
C LEU A 12 1.60 9.87 -27.00
N ILE A 13 2.25 8.70 -27.04
CA ILE A 13 1.76 7.50 -26.35
C ILE A 13 1.85 7.67 -24.84
N THR A 14 2.89 8.32 -24.30
CA THR A 14 3.00 8.55 -22.84
C THR A 14 2.01 9.59 -22.31
N THR A 15 1.65 10.61 -23.10
CA THR A 15 0.71 11.66 -22.66
C THR A 15 -0.76 11.25 -22.77
N GLY A 16 -1.11 10.33 -23.67
CA GLY A 16 -2.49 9.85 -23.82
C GLY A 16 -2.97 8.94 -22.70
N TRP A 17 -2.06 8.31 -21.95
CA TRP A 17 -2.38 7.39 -20.87
C TRP A 17 -2.37 8.05 -19.48
N ALA A 18 -1.78 9.25 -19.36
CA ALA A 18 -1.68 9.98 -18.10
C ALA A 18 -3.01 10.62 -17.65
N SER A 19 -3.98 10.79 -18.54
CA SER A 19 -5.25 11.49 -18.24
C SER A 19 -6.44 10.56 -17.96
N ALA A 20 -6.29 9.23 -18.04
CA ALA A 20 -7.41 8.29 -17.95
C ALA A 20 -7.48 7.49 -16.64
N GLN A 21 -6.54 7.66 -15.72
CA GLN A 21 -6.46 6.87 -14.49
C GLN A 21 -6.19 7.76 -13.28
N SER A 22 -7.09 8.70 -12.99
CA SER A 22 -7.30 9.04 -11.58
C SER A 22 -8.17 7.93 -10.99
N PRO A 23 -7.69 7.16 -10.00
CA PRO A 23 -8.56 6.26 -9.27
C PRO A 23 -9.64 7.13 -8.63
N VAL A 24 -10.85 7.07 -9.18
CA VAL A 24 -12.03 7.58 -8.50
C VAL A 24 -12.09 6.76 -7.23
N ASN A 25 -11.75 7.38 -6.09
CA ASN A 25 -11.88 6.77 -4.77
C ASN A 25 -13.38 6.50 -4.56
N SER A 26 -13.84 5.34 -5.01
CA SER A 26 -15.22 4.85 -4.89
C SER A 26 -15.69 4.87 -3.42
N ASP A 27 -14.73 4.70 -2.51
CA ASP A 27 -14.92 4.81 -1.07
C ASP A 27 -15.32 6.21 -0.60
N SER A 28 -14.78 7.26 -1.25
CA SER A 28 -15.20 8.64 -0.98
C SER A 28 -16.63 8.88 -1.43
N VAL A 29 -17.05 8.31 -2.56
CA VAL A 29 -18.38 8.56 -3.13
C VAL A 29 -19.49 7.99 -2.24
N ALA A 30 -19.34 6.75 -1.77
CA ALA A 30 -20.32 6.12 -0.88
C ALA A 30 -20.46 6.87 0.46
N TYR A 31 -19.32 7.29 1.04
CA TYR A 31 -19.29 8.10 2.26
C TYR A 31 -20.00 9.45 2.08
N GLN A 32 -19.73 10.15 0.98
CA GLN A 32 -20.38 11.43 0.68
C GLN A 32 -21.88 11.28 0.43
N LEU A 33 -22.31 10.21 -0.25
CA LEU A 33 -23.72 9.90 -0.46
C LEU A 33 -24.44 9.69 0.88
N GLN A 34 -23.82 8.94 1.79
CA GLN A 34 -24.36 8.68 3.12
C GLN A 34 -24.48 9.96 3.95
N ARG A 35 -23.47 10.84 3.93
CA ARG A 35 -23.56 12.16 4.58
C ARG A 35 -24.67 13.02 4.00
N LYS A 36 -24.83 13.04 2.68
CA LYS A 36 -25.90 13.78 2.01
C LYS A 36 -27.28 13.27 2.45
N LYS A 37 -27.45 11.95 2.54
CA LYS A 37 -28.68 11.31 3.05
C LYS A 37 -29.00 11.76 4.47
N ILE A 38 -28.03 11.70 5.38
CA ILE A 38 -28.18 12.16 6.77
C ILE A 38 -28.56 13.65 6.83
N ASN A 39 -27.88 14.50 6.05
CA ASN A 39 -28.17 15.93 6.00
C ASN A 39 -29.61 16.22 5.51
N ASN A 40 -30.09 15.46 4.53
CA ASN A 40 -31.48 15.57 4.07
C ASN A 40 -32.46 15.19 5.19
N MET A 41 -32.17 14.12 5.95
CA MET A 41 -32.99 13.71 7.09
C MET A 41 -32.98 14.77 8.21
N LEU A 42 -31.82 15.38 8.49
CA LEU A 42 -31.69 16.48 9.45
C LEU A 42 -32.48 17.73 9.00
N ALA A 43 -32.48 18.05 7.72
CA ALA A 43 -33.29 19.13 7.17
C ALA A 43 -34.80 18.85 7.33
N ALA A 44 -35.23 17.62 7.02
CA ALA A 44 -36.61 17.19 7.22
C ALA A 44 -37.02 17.23 8.71
N ARG A 45 -36.13 16.78 9.61
CA ARG A 45 -36.31 16.88 11.07
C ARG A 45 -36.49 18.33 11.49
N LYS A 46 -35.63 19.24 11.02
CA LYS A 46 -35.73 20.68 11.34
C LYS A 46 -37.07 21.27 10.92
N GLN A 47 -37.57 20.91 9.73
CA GLN A 47 -38.89 21.33 9.27
C GLN A 47 -40.01 20.82 10.18
N LYS A 48 -39.97 19.54 10.59
CA LYS A 48 -40.97 18.98 11.52
C LYS A 48 -40.94 19.65 12.89
N PHE A 49 -39.76 20.01 13.39
CA PHE A 49 -39.64 20.79 14.63
C PHE A 49 -40.31 22.16 14.52
N GLY A 50 -40.15 22.87 13.40
CA GLY A 50 -40.88 24.12 13.16
C GLY A 50 -42.40 23.93 13.15
N GLN A 51 -42.90 22.83 12.57
CA GLN A 51 -44.33 22.49 12.61
C GLN A 51 -44.82 22.17 14.01
N TYR A 52 -44.00 21.47 14.80
CA TYR A 52 -44.29 21.16 16.20
C TYR A 52 -44.42 22.45 17.01
N GLU A 53 -43.44 23.35 16.88
CA GLU A 53 -43.45 24.66 17.54
C GLU A 53 -44.69 25.48 17.18
N GLN A 54 -45.04 25.53 15.89
CA GLN A 54 -46.28 26.17 15.44
C GLN A 54 -47.53 25.52 16.05
N SER A 55 -47.55 24.18 16.18
CA SER A 55 -48.69 23.46 16.76
C SER A 55 -48.88 23.72 18.25
N LEU A 56 -47.79 23.98 18.99
CA LEU A 56 -47.87 24.32 20.41
C LEU A 56 -48.57 25.67 20.64
N GLY A 57 -48.43 26.61 19.71
CA GLY A 57 -49.10 27.90 19.75
C GLY A 57 -50.57 27.87 19.34
N GLN A 58 -51.10 26.75 18.84
CA GLN A 58 -52.50 26.65 18.41
C GLN A 58 -53.44 26.42 19.60
N HIS A 59 -54.39 27.33 19.76
CA HIS A 59 -55.40 27.30 20.80
C HIS A 59 -56.78 27.46 20.14
N THR A 60 -57.41 26.35 19.74
CA THR A 60 -58.70 26.41 19.03
C THR A 60 -59.91 26.30 19.97
N GLY A 61 -59.69 26.28 21.29
CA GLY A 61 -60.76 26.23 22.27
C GLY A 61 -61.53 27.54 22.37
N ILE A 62 -62.80 27.46 22.77
CA ILE A 62 -63.75 28.58 22.84
C ILE A 62 -63.24 29.75 23.72
N PHE A 63 -62.31 29.49 24.65
CA PHE A 63 -61.71 30.48 25.55
C PHE A 63 -60.20 30.67 25.33
N GLY A 64 -59.67 30.31 24.16
CA GLY A 64 -58.22 30.36 23.91
C GLY A 64 -57.44 29.28 24.66
N PHE A 65 -58.10 28.22 25.13
CA PHE A 65 -57.45 27.03 25.68
C PHE A 65 -57.07 26.04 24.57
N GLN A 66 -56.02 25.26 24.81
CA GLN A 66 -55.69 24.13 23.95
C GLN A 66 -56.78 23.07 24.04
N THR A 67 -57.20 22.56 22.89
CA THR A 67 -58.14 21.44 22.83
C THR A 67 -57.39 20.11 22.85
N LYS A 68 -58.10 19.01 23.15
CA LYS A 68 -57.56 17.65 23.00
C LYS A 68 -57.08 17.38 21.56
N GLY A 69 -57.71 18.00 20.55
CA GLY A 69 -57.30 17.89 19.16
C GLY A 69 -55.93 18.52 18.91
N ASP A 70 -55.69 19.71 19.47
CA ASP A 70 -54.42 20.43 19.36
C ASP A 70 -53.29 19.65 20.01
N VAL A 71 -53.51 19.12 21.23
CA VAL A 71 -52.54 18.29 21.95
C VAL A 71 -52.25 16.98 21.21
N ARG A 72 -53.27 16.34 20.62
CA ARG A 72 -53.06 15.11 19.84
C ARG A 72 -52.25 15.37 18.57
N ARG A 73 -52.46 16.52 17.93
CA ARG A 73 -51.69 16.94 16.75
C ARG A 73 -50.22 17.16 17.12
N SER A 74 -49.94 17.94 18.16
CA SER A 74 -48.56 18.21 18.60
C SER A 74 -47.83 16.93 19.03
N ALA A 75 -48.52 16.04 19.77
CA ALA A 75 -47.98 14.73 20.13
C ALA A 75 -47.69 13.84 18.91
N GLY A 76 -48.53 13.90 17.87
CA GLY A 76 -48.31 13.19 16.61
C GLY A 76 -47.04 13.67 15.90
N ILE A 77 -46.85 14.99 15.81
CA ILE A 77 -45.63 15.58 15.20
C ILE A 77 -44.39 15.19 16.00
N LEU A 78 -44.46 15.20 17.33
CA LEU A 78 -43.36 14.79 18.20
C LEU A 78 -43.00 13.30 18.00
N MET A 79 -44.00 12.43 17.83
CA MET A 79 -43.79 11.01 17.51
C MET A 79 -43.06 10.85 16.17
N ASP A 80 -43.45 11.63 15.15
CA ASP A 80 -42.82 11.57 13.83
C ASP A 80 -41.40 12.14 13.83
N ILE A 81 -41.11 13.12 14.69
CA ILE A 81 -39.76 13.59 14.97
C ILE A 81 -38.95 12.45 15.59
N ALA A 82 -39.44 11.81 16.65
CA ALA A 82 -38.73 10.73 17.33
C ALA A 82 -38.40 9.56 16.38
N LYS A 83 -39.33 9.18 15.49
CA LYS A 83 -39.09 8.19 14.43
C LYS A 83 -38.01 8.63 13.45
N THR A 84 -37.99 9.92 13.10
CA THR A 84 -36.95 10.49 12.22
C THR A 84 -35.59 10.44 12.91
N ASP A 85 -35.54 10.70 14.22
CA ASP A 85 -34.32 10.67 15.02
C ASP A 85 -33.74 9.25 15.12
N ASP A 86 -34.59 8.25 15.37
CA ASP A 86 -34.17 6.83 15.33
C ASP A 86 -33.58 6.44 13.97
N ALA A 87 -34.22 6.88 12.88
CA ALA A 87 -33.68 6.65 11.54
C ALA A 87 -32.33 7.36 11.33
N ILE A 88 -32.19 8.61 11.78
CA ILE A 88 -30.90 9.34 11.71
C ILE A 88 -29.81 8.60 12.49
N PHE A 89 -30.12 8.10 13.69
CA PHE A 89 -29.14 7.35 14.50
C PHE A 89 -28.66 6.08 13.81
N LYS A 90 -29.56 5.34 13.15
CA LYS A 90 -29.19 4.16 12.34
C LYS A 90 -28.22 4.54 11.21
N GLU A 91 -28.51 5.59 10.47
CA GLU A 91 -27.66 6.04 9.37
C GLU A 91 -26.30 6.60 9.84
N LEU A 92 -26.26 7.26 11.00
CA LEU A 92 -25.02 7.71 11.64
C LEU A 92 -24.17 6.54 12.11
N LYS A 93 -24.78 5.48 12.66
CA LYS A 93 -24.07 4.25 13.04
C LYS A 93 -23.39 3.61 11.84
N ILE A 94 -24.11 3.49 10.72
CA ILE A 94 -23.54 2.98 9.46
C ILE A 94 -22.35 3.85 9.01
N LEU A 95 -22.46 5.17 9.12
CA LEU A 95 -21.38 6.09 8.76
C LEU A 95 -20.13 5.90 9.65
N LEU A 96 -20.32 5.66 10.95
CA LEU A 96 -19.23 5.40 11.89
C LEU A 96 -18.57 4.06 11.63
N GLU A 97 -19.36 3.01 11.41
CA GLU A 97 -18.85 1.67 11.05
C GLU A 97 -18.03 1.71 9.76
N TYR A 98 -18.47 2.48 8.77
CA TYR A 98 -17.72 2.70 7.53
C TYR A 98 -16.36 3.36 7.78
N ARG A 99 -16.32 4.41 8.60
CA ARG A 99 -15.07 5.07 8.98
C ARG A 99 -14.12 4.12 9.73
N ASP A 100 -14.65 3.36 10.67
CA ASP A 100 -13.86 2.42 11.47
C ASP A 100 -13.31 1.28 10.59
N PHE A 101 -14.09 0.79 9.63
CA PHE A 101 -13.64 -0.15 8.62
C PHE A 101 -12.48 0.40 7.80
N GLN A 102 -12.61 1.62 7.27
CA GLN A 102 -11.56 2.29 6.51
C GLN A 102 -10.27 2.46 7.32
N GLN A 103 -10.39 2.86 8.59
CA GLN A 103 -9.24 2.98 9.48
C GLN A 103 -8.54 1.64 9.71
N ARG A 104 -9.30 0.56 9.94
CA ARG A 104 -8.74 -0.80 10.08
C ARG A 104 -8.07 -1.27 8.81
N GLN A 105 -8.66 -0.98 7.65
CA GLN A 105 -8.08 -1.30 6.35
C GLN A 105 -6.73 -0.61 6.19
N ILE A 106 -6.65 0.71 6.41
CA ILE A 106 -5.38 1.46 6.33
C ILE A 106 -4.32 0.88 7.26
N GLN A 107 -4.69 0.58 8.52
CA GLN A 107 -3.75 -0.03 9.48
C GLN A 107 -3.27 -1.42 9.04
N SER A 108 -4.17 -2.25 8.51
CA SER A 108 -3.83 -3.58 8.00
C SER A 108 -2.89 -3.50 6.81
N HIS A 109 -3.20 -2.64 5.83
CA HIS A 109 -2.36 -2.42 4.64
C HIS A 109 -0.97 -1.89 5.02
N SER A 110 -0.90 -0.96 5.98
CA SER A 110 0.39 -0.46 6.49
C SER A 110 1.21 -1.58 7.13
N LYS A 111 0.59 -2.41 7.97
CA LYS A 111 1.26 -3.53 8.65
C LYS A 111 1.73 -4.60 7.66
N GLU A 112 0.92 -4.89 6.64
CA GLU A 112 1.28 -5.81 5.56
C GLU A 112 2.47 -5.28 4.74
N ALA A 113 2.46 -3.99 4.40
CA ALA A 113 3.56 -3.34 3.71
C ALA A 113 4.87 -3.36 4.53
N GLU A 114 4.79 -3.06 5.83
CA GLU A 114 5.94 -3.15 6.75
C GLU A 114 6.49 -4.59 6.84
N THR A 115 5.60 -5.58 6.97
CA THR A 115 5.98 -7.00 7.03
C THR A 115 6.66 -7.44 5.73
N THR A 116 6.11 -7.01 4.59
CA THR A 116 6.64 -7.29 3.27
C THR A 116 8.01 -6.63 3.06
N ALA A 117 8.14 -5.36 3.46
CA ALA A 117 9.40 -4.62 3.41
C ALA A 117 10.48 -5.29 4.29
N ALA A 118 10.12 -5.70 5.51
CA ALA A 118 11.02 -6.45 6.39
C ALA A 118 11.45 -7.79 5.76
N GLY A 119 10.52 -8.50 5.12
CA GLY A 119 10.80 -9.71 4.34
C GLY A 119 11.80 -9.46 3.21
N TYR A 120 11.61 -8.40 2.42
CA TYR A 120 12.57 -8.03 1.38
C TYR A 120 13.94 -7.68 1.93
N ILE A 121 14.03 -6.96 3.06
CA ILE A 121 15.31 -6.66 3.72
C ILE A 121 16.04 -7.96 4.10
N GLN A 122 15.32 -8.94 4.66
CA GLN A 122 15.91 -10.24 4.99
C GLN A 122 16.43 -10.97 3.75
N VAL A 123 15.66 -10.98 2.66
CA VAL A 123 16.06 -11.60 1.39
C VAL A 123 17.30 -10.90 0.83
N ILE A 124 17.31 -9.57 0.78
CA ILE A 124 18.45 -8.77 0.33
C ILE A 124 19.70 -9.11 1.15
N ASN A 125 19.58 -9.21 2.47
CA ASN A 125 20.70 -9.55 3.34
C ASN A 125 21.23 -10.97 3.08
N ARG A 126 20.34 -11.95 2.85
CA ARG A 126 20.75 -13.31 2.45
C ARG A 126 21.48 -13.30 1.10
N LEU A 127 20.97 -12.57 0.10
CA LEU A 127 21.63 -12.43 -1.19
C LEU A 127 23.02 -11.78 -1.06
N ARG A 128 23.15 -10.73 -0.25
CA ARG A 128 24.44 -10.08 0.04
C ARG A 128 25.44 -11.07 0.66
N GLN A 129 24.99 -11.86 1.64
CA GLN A 129 25.84 -12.87 2.28
C GLN A 129 26.25 -13.98 1.31
N GLN A 130 25.34 -14.47 0.47
CA GLN A 130 25.67 -15.45 -0.56
C GLN A 130 26.66 -14.90 -1.58
N ASN A 131 26.46 -13.65 -2.02
CA ASN A 131 27.36 -13.00 -2.96
C ASN A 131 28.77 -12.83 -2.37
N ALA A 132 28.86 -12.41 -1.10
CA ALA A 132 30.14 -12.33 -0.38
C ALA A 132 30.84 -13.70 -0.28
N ARG A 133 30.09 -14.77 0.05
CA ARG A 133 30.62 -16.14 0.09
C ARG A 133 31.11 -16.61 -1.26
N LEU A 134 30.35 -16.38 -2.33
CA LEU A 134 30.74 -16.76 -3.69
C LEU A 134 32.02 -16.03 -4.13
N LYS A 135 32.12 -14.72 -3.85
CA LYS A 135 33.34 -13.95 -4.11
C LYS A 135 34.55 -14.50 -3.35
N GLN A 136 34.37 -14.86 -2.08
CA GLN A 136 35.43 -15.47 -1.28
C GLN A 136 35.85 -16.85 -1.83
N GLN A 137 34.89 -17.68 -2.27
CA GLN A 137 35.18 -18.97 -2.90
C GLN A 137 35.95 -18.81 -4.22
N LEU A 138 35.58 -17.84 -5.05
CA LEU A 138 36.31 -17.52 -6.28
C LEU A 138 37.75 -17.09 -5.97
N ASN A 139 37.94 -16.15 -5.06
CA ASN A 139 39.27 -15.68 -4.66
C ASN A 139 40.13 -16.83 -4.12
N ASN A 140 39.58 -17.66 -3.24
CA ASN A 140 40.31 -18.82 -2.71
C ASN A 140 40.66 -19.81 -3.83
N SER A 141 39.74 -20.05 -4.77
CA SER A 141 40.00 -20.94 -5.90
C SER A 141 41.11 -20.39 -6.80
N GLU A 142 41.09 -19.09 -7.13
CA GLU A 142 42.15 -18.45 -7.91
C GLU A 142 43.51 -18.55 -7.22
N GLU A 143 43.58 -18.32 -5.91
CA GLU A 143 44.82 -18.45 -5.14
C GLU A 143 45.33 -19.90 -5.11
N HIS A 144 44.43 -20.89 -5.00
CA HIS A 144 44.81 -22.31 -5.11
C HIS A 144 45.32 -22.66 -6.52
N PHE A 145 44.71 -22.13 -7.58
CA PHE A 145 45.19 -22.33 -8.96
C PHE A 145 46.58 -21.72 -9.17
N LYS A 146 46.81 -20.48 -8.74
CA LYS A 146 48.12 -19.82 -8.82
C LYS A 146 49.20 -20.59 -8.05
N THR A 147 48.88 -21.01 -6.81
CA THR A 147 49.81 -21.79 -5.98
C THR A 147 50.16 -23.11 -6.64
N ARG A 148 49.16 -23.84 -7.15
CA ARG A 148 49.36 -25.11 -7.87
C ARG A 148 50.19 -24.90 -9.13
N GLN A 149 49.91 -23.86 -9.92
CA GLN A 149 50.68 -23.52 -11.12
C GLN A 149 52.14 -23.22 -10.78
N ASN A 150 52.40 -22.42 -9.74
CA ASN A 150 53.77 -22.13 -9.29
C ASN A 150 54.53 -23.39 -8.84
N ILE A 151 53.87 -24.31 -8.12
CA ILE A 151 54.47 -25.59 -7.71
C ILE A 151 54.82 -26.42 -8.95
N PHE A 152 53.92 -26.54 -9.93
CA PHE A 152 54.20 -27.28 -11.17
C PHE A 152 55.39 -26.69 -11.95
N VAL A 153 55.47 -25.36 -12.08
CA VAL A 153 56.60 -24.69 -12.74
C VAL A 153 57.92 -25.00 -12.02
N LEU A 154 57.92 -24.96 -10.68
CA LEU A 154 59.11 -25.25 -9.88
C LEU A 154 59.56 -26.71 -10.04
N VAL A 155 58.63 -27.67 -10.03
CA VAL A 155 58.92 -29.09 -10.24
C VAL A 155 59.51 -29.35 -11.62
N ILE A 156 58.93 -28.76 -12.68
CA ILE A 156 59.45 -28.89 -14.05
C ILE A 156 60.88 -28.33 -14.14
N LEU A 157 61.14 -27.18 -13.51
CA LEU A 157 62.45 -26.54 -13.51
C LEU A 157 63.51 -27.41 -12.79
N PHE A 158 63.15 -28.01 -11.66
CA PHE A 158 64.01 -28.98 -10.97
C PHE A 158 64.27 -30.24 -11.81
N MET A 159 63.27 -30.72 -12.54
CA MET A 159 63.39 -31.91 -13.41
C MET A 159 64.36 -31.65 -14.56
N ILE A 160 64.24 -30.48 -15.22
CA ILE A 160 65.17 -30.02 -16.26
C ILE A 160 66.59 -29.87 -15.70
N ALA A 161 66.74 -29.23 -14.54
CA ALA A 161 68.04 -29.04 -13.90
C ALA A 161 68.71 -30.39 -13.55
N SER A 162 67.94 -31.36 -13.08
CA SER A 162 68.43 -32.71 -12.77
C SER A 162 68.88 -33.47 -14.02
N ILE A 163 68.10 -33.39 -15.11
CA ILE A 163 68.47 -33.98 -16.41
C ILE A 163 69.77 -33.35 -16.94
N LEU A 164 69.88 -32.02 -16.92
CA LEU A 164 71.09 -31.31 -17.35
C LEU A 164 72.30 -31.71 -16.52
N PHE A 165 72.14 -31.82 -15.20
CA PHE A 165 73.20 -32.25 -14.30
C PHE A 165 73.70 -33.67 -14.62
N LEU A 166 72.78 -34.62 -14.86
CA LEU A 166 73.13 -35.99 -15.23
C LEU A 166 73.83 -36.07 -16.61
N LEU A 167 73.41 -35.27 -17.59
CA LEU A 167 74.05 -35.20 -18.90
C LEU A 167 75.48 -34.64 -18.80
N VAL A 168 75.69 -33.58 -18.03
CA VAL A 168 77.03 -33.00 -17.79
C VAL A 168 77.94 -34.01 -17.08
N LYS A 169 77.42 -34.72 -16.07
CA LYS A 169 78.17 -35.76 -15.36
C LYS A 169 78.53 -36.95 -16.26
N LYS A 170 77.60 -37.40 -17.11
CA LYS A 170 77.85 -38.50 -18.07
C LYS A 170 78.95 -38.15 -19.09
N ASN A 171 78.97 -36.91 -19.57
CA ASN A 171 79.99 -36.47 -20.54
C ASN A 171 81.38 -36.32 -19.91
N ARG A 172 81.48 -36.11 -18.59
CA ARG A 172 82.76 -36.07 -17.84
C ARG A 172 83.37 -37.46 -17.56
N VAL A 173 82.59 -38.54 -17.61
CA VAL A 173 83.06 -39.92 -17.32
C VAL A 173 83.49 -40.67 -18.60
N LYS A 174 83.18 -40.11 -19.78
CA LYS A 174 83.55 -40.66 -21.10
C LYS A 174 84.72 -39.92 -21.77
N ALA A 175 85.35 -38.96 -21.09
CA ALA A 175 86.60 -38.33 -21.49
C ALA A 175 87.70 -38.86 -20.57
#